data_AF-A0A2S4Z818-F1
#
_entry.id   AF-A0A2S4Z818-F1
#
_cell.length_a   1.000
_cell.length_b   1.000
_cell.length_c   1.000
_cell.angle_alpha   90.00
_cell.angle_beta   90.00
_cell.angle_gamma   90.00
#
_symmetry.space_group_name_H-M   'P 1'
#
loop_
_entity.id
_entity.type
_entity.pdbx_description
1 polymer ?
#
loop_
_entity_poly.entity_id
_entity_poly.type
_entity_poly.pdbx_seq_one_letter_code
_entity_poly.pdbx_strand_id
1 'polypeptide(L)'
;MTPRRAGGEPGVVVLGEDRIKHLEFIQQVVTRLGTNSFLVKGWALTLTAALLAVSASRLSWPIATVGLVPLLCFWYLDTFFLRQERLFRRLYDDVRRPGSAVEPMSMNVGPYLAQTPWLPTALSQTLVLYYGPLVAADLVILGVAL
;
A
#
# COMPACT_ATOMS: atom_id res chain seq x y z
N MET A 1 15.19 19.82 57.00
CA MET A 1 14.48 20.58 55.94
C MET A 1 14.98 20.06 54.60
N THR A 2 14.32 19.05 54.04
CA THR A 2 14.62 18.49 52.71
C THR A 2 13.79 19.25 51.66
N PRO A 3 14.38 19.76 50.58
CA PRO A 3 13.62 20.50 49.58
C PRO A 3 12.72 19.54 48.80
N ARG A 4 11.46 19.97 48.69
CA ARG A 4 10.33 19.36 48.00
C ARG A 4 10.66 19.15 46.52
N ARG A 5 10.66 17.90 46.03
CA ARG A 5 10.68 17.61 44.58
C ARG A 5 9.43 18.24 43.96
N ALA A 6 9.63 19.30 43.18
CA ALA A 6 8.60 19.85 42.31
C ALA A 6 8.22 18.77 41.29
N GLY A 7 6.93 18.47 41.18
CA GLY A 7 6.40 17.62 40.14
C GLY A 7 6.70 18.24 38.78
N GLY A 8 7.46 17.54 37.95
CA GLY A 8 7.59 17.89 36.54
C GLY A 8 6.25 17.61 35.87
N GLU A 9 5.69 18.64 35.25
CA GLU A 9 4.58 18.51 34.30
C GLU A 9 4.89 17.41 33.27
N PRO A 10 3.89 16.71 32.70
CA PRO A 10 4.15 15.73 31.65
C PRO A 10 4.92 16.43 30.52
N GLY A 11 6.23 16.21 30.51
CA GLY A 11 7.16 16.99 29.69
C GLY A 11 6.82 16.80 28.24
N VAL A 12 6.51 17.90 27.56
CA VAL A 12 6.34 17.92 26.10
C VAL A 12 7.66 17.39 25.52
N VAL A 13 7.63 16.19 24.96
CA VAL A 13 8.82 15.61 24.33
C VAL A 13 9.05 16.35 23.02
N VAL A 14 10.02 17.25 23.01
CA VAL A 14 10.48 17.93 21.80
C VAL A 14 11.35 16.96 21.01
N LEU A 15 10.95 16.64 19.78
CA LEU A 15 11.74 15.83 18.86
C LEU A 15 12.87 16.69 18.28
N GLY A 16 14.10 16.16 18.21
CA GLY A 16 15.22 16.86 17.57
C GLY A 16 15.01 17.07 16.07
N GLU A 17 15.63 18.10 15.51
CA GLU A 17 15.48 18.50 14.10
C GLU A 17 15.79 17.36 13.12
N ASP A 18 16.87 16.61 13.35
CA ASP A 18 17.25 15.44 12.53
C ASP A 18 16.15 14.38 12.48
N ARG A 19 15.44 14.19 13.60
CA ARG A 19 14.36 13.21 13.69
C ARG A 19 13.11 13.69 12.98
N ILE A 20 12.78 14.98 13.11
CA ILE A 20 11.71 15.60 12.33
C ILE A 20 12.01 15.41 10.84
N LYS A 21 13.27 15.64 10.43
CA LYS A 21 13.69 15.47 9.04
C LYS A 21 13.61 14.03 8.55
N HIS A 22 13.96 13.06 9.39
CA HIS A 22 13.80 11.64 9.08
C HIS A 22 12.32 11.27 8.88
N LEU A 23 11.43 11.76 9.75
CA LEU A 23 9.98 11.57 9.60
C LEU A 23 9.45 12.20 8.30
N GLU A 24 9.92 13.39 7.92
CA GLU A 24 9.58 14.00 6.62
C GLU A 24 9.98 13.12 5.44
N PHE A 25 11.18 12.55 5.44
CA PHE A 25 11.63 11.67 4.35
C PHE A 25 10.79 10.39 4.28
N ILE A 26 10.46 9.78 5.42
CA ILE A 26 9.57 8.61 5.44
C ILE A 26 8.18 8.99 4.89
N GLN A 27 7.65 10.15 5.30
CA GLN A 27 6.36 10.64 4.81
C GLN A 27 6.38 10.89 3.29
N GLN A 28 7.46 11.44 2.73
CA GLN A 28 7.62 11.61 1.29
C GLN A 28 7.57 10.27 0.53
N VAL A 29 8.19 9.22 1.09
CA VAL A 29 8.10 7.87 0.52
C VAL A 29 6.66 7.34 0.56
N VAL A 30 5.97 7.49 1.70
CA VAL A 30 4.56 7.09 1.86
C VAL A 30 3.68 7.80 0.83
N THR A 31 3.83 9.11 0.65
CA THR A 31 3.09 9.89 -0.34
C THR A 31 3.33 9.36 -1.76
N ARG A 32 4.59 9.10 -2.14
CA ARG A 32 4.93 8.55 -3.46
C ARG A 32 4.31 7.16 -3.69
N LEU A 33 4.31 6.31 -2.68
CA LEU A 33 3.69 4.97 -2.76
C LEU A 33 2.17 5.07 -2.96
N GLY A 34 1.50 5.97 -2.25
CA GLY A 34 0.08 6.24 -2.44
C GLY A 34 -0.25 6.76 -3.85
N THR A 35 0.56 7.67 -4.38
CA THR A 35 0.43 8.16 -5.77
C THR A 35 0.62 7.03 -6.79
N ASN A 36 1.65 6.20 -6.63
CA ASN A 36 1.89 5.08 -7.56
C ASN A 36 0.78 4.02 -7.50
N SER A 37 0.26 3.71 -6.30
CA SER A 37 -0.92 2.84 -6.13
C SER A 37 -2.14 3.39 -6.88
N PHE A 38 -2.42 4.69 -6.75
CA PHE A 38 -3.52 5.33 -7.48
C PHE A 38 -3.35 5.27 -9.00
N LEU A 39 -2.14 5.52 -9.50
CA LEU A 39 -1.82 5.42 -10.93
C LEU A 39 -2.02 3.99 -11.46
N VAL A 40 -1.54 2.98 -10.73
CA VAL A 40 -1.73 1.57 -11.09
C VAL A 40 -3.20 1.20 -11.20
N LYS A 41 -4.03 1.66 -10.26
CA LYS A 41 -5.49 1.48 -10.35
C LYS A 41 -6.03 2.13 -11.62
N GLY A 42 -5.71 3.40 -11.89
CA GLY A 42 -6.15 4.09 -13.10
C GLY A 42 -5.85 3.31 -14.39
N TRP A 43 -4.63 2.78 -14.51
CA TRP A 43 -4.22 1.96 -15.65
C TRP A 43 -4.91 0.60 -15.69
N ALA A 44 -5.12 -0.05 -14.54
CA ALA A 44 -5.87 -1.29 -14.45
C ALA A 44 -7.31 -1.11 -14.96
N LEU A 45 -8.04 -0.10 -14.48
CA LEU A 45 -9.40 0.18 -14.94
C LEU A 45 -9.46 0.45 -16.44
N THR A 46 -8.53 1.26 -16.95
CA THR A 46 -8.51 1.66 -18.36
C THR A 46 -8.28 0.44 -19.26
N LEU A 47 -7.27 -0.38 -18.95
CA LEU A 47 -6.93 -1.54 -19.75
C LEU A 47 -8.01 -2.63 -19.65
N THR A 48 -8.53 -2.88 -18.44
CA THR A 48 -9.62 -3.84 -18.24
C THR A 48 -10.88 -3.40 -18.97
N ALA A 49 -11.28 -2.12 -18.91
CA ALA A 49 -12.44 -1.63 -19.65
C ALA A 49 -12.28 -1.81 -21.17
N ALA A 50 -11.10 -1.52 -21.71
CA ALA A 50 -10.81 -1.72 -23.13
C ALA A 50 -10.90 -3.21 -23.54
N LEU A 51 -10.31 -4.11 -22.74
CA LEU A 51 -10.31 -5.55 -23.03
C LEU A 51 -11.70 -6.17 -22.85
N LEU A 52 -12.48 -5.74 -21.84
CA LEU A 52 -13.86 -6.19 -21.65
C LEU A 52 -14.74 -5.72 -22.82
N ALA A 53 -14.59 -4.49 -23.30
CA ALA A 53 -15.35 -4.00 -24.46
C ALA A 53 -15.05 -4.81 -25.73
N VAL A 54 -13.78 -5.14 -25.98
CA VAL A 54 -13.39 -6.00 -27.12
C VAL A 54 -13.91 -7.42 -26.93
N SER A 55 -13.80 -8.00 -25.73
CA SER A 55 -14.25 -9.37 -25.44
C SER A 55 -15.76 -9.51 -25.56
N ALA A 56 -16.53 -8.54 -25.05
CA ALA A 56 -17.98 -8.52 -25.15
C ALA A 56 -18.48 -8.39 -26.60
N SER A 57 -17.78 -7.64 -27.45
CA SER A 57 -18.16 -7.48 -28.86
C SER A 57 -17.88 -8.70 -29.73
N ARG A 58 -16.88 -9.52 -29.39
CA ARG A 58 -16.46 -10.69 -30.17
C ARG A 58 -16.88 -12.03 -29.58
N LEU A 59 -17.39 -12.06 -28.34
CA LEU A 59 -17.67 -13.28 -27.57
C LEU A 59 -16.50 -14.29 -27.60
N SER A 60 -15.26 -13.79 -27.58
CA SER A 60 -14.07 -14.61 -27.82
C SER A 60 -13.37 -14.96 -26.51
N TRP A 61 -13.47 -16.22 -26.09
CA TRP A 61 -12.80 -16.75 -24.90
C TRP A 61 -11.27 -16.51 -24.84
N PRO A 62 -10.51 -16.58 -25.96
CA PRO A 62 -9.08 -16.28 -25.95
C PRO A 62 -8.77 -14.82 -25.56
N ILE A 63 -9.63 -13.87 -25.90
CA ILE A 63 -9.40 -12.45 -25.57
C ILE A 63 -9.72 -12.19 -24.08
N ALA A 64 -10.79 -12.81 -23.57
CA ALA A 64 -11.14 -12.72 -22.15
C ALA A 64 -10.05 -13.34 -21.25
N THR A 65 -9.50 -14.51 -21.61
CA THR A 65 -8.37 -15.10 -20.85
C THR A 65 -7.12 -14.23 -20.85
N VAL A 66 -6.84 -13.53 -21.95
CA VAL A 66 -5.72 -12.56 -22.02
C VAL A 66 -5.99 -11.32 -21.16
N GLY A 67 -7.25 -10.93 -20.94
CA GLY A 67 -7.67 -9.83 -20.07
C GLY A 67 -7.35 -10.04 -18.59
N LEU A 68 -7.42 -11.28 -18.11
CA LEU A 68 -7.08 -11.63 -16.73
C LEU A 68 -5.60 -11.39 -16.40
N VAL A 69 -4.69 -11.61 -17.35
CA VAL A 69 -3.24 -11.53 -17.13
C VAL A 69 -2.81 -10.13 -16.63
N PRO A 70 -3.06 -9.03 -17.36
CA PRO A 70 -2.69 -7.71 -16.89
C PRO A 70 -3.47 -7.30 -15.63
N LEU A 71 -4.71 -7.75 -15.45
CA LEU A 71 -5.49 -7.48 -14.25
C LEU A 71 -4.83 -8.06 -12.99
N LEU A 72 -4.38 -9.32 -13.06
CA LEU A 72 -3.63 -9.97 -11.97
C LEU A 72 -2.26 -9.31 -11.75
N CYS A 73 -1.56 -8.91 -12.82
CA CYS A 73 -0.31 -8.17 -12.71
C CYS A 73 -0.49 -6.83 -11.99
N PHE A 74 -1.54 -6.08 -12.32
CA PHE A 74 -1.83 -4.82 -11.64
C PHE A 74 -2.24 -5.04 -10.19
N TRP A 75 -3.03 -6.06 -9.88
CA TRP A 75 -3.37 -6.38 -8.49
C TRP A 75 -2.11 -6.74 -7.68
N TYR A 76 -1.20 -7.53 -8.24
CA TYR A 76 0.09 -7.81 -7.62
C TYR A 76 0.91 -6.53 -7.37
N LEU A 77 1.00 -5.65 -8.36
CA LEU A 77 1.75 -4.41 -8.25
C LEU A 77 1.12 -3.42 -7.24
N ASP A 78 -0.20 -3.35 -7.19
CA ASP A 78 -0.90 -2.51 -6.21
C ASP A 78 -0.75 -3.07 -4.79
N THR A 79 -0.75 -4.40 -4.66
CA THR A 79 -0.39 -5.08 -3.40
C THR A 79 1.02 -4.72 -2.96
N PHE A 80 1.98 -4.68 -3.89
CA PHE A 80 3.35 -4.26 -3.60
C PHE A 80 3.38 -2.86 -3.01
N PHE A 81 2.73 -1.89 -3.66
CA PHE A 81 2.72 -0.50 -3.20
C PHE A 81 2.05 -0.35 -1.84
N LEU A 82 0.88 -0.97 -1.64
CA LEU A 82 0.18 -0.95 -0.34
C LEU A 82 1.00 -1.61 0.77
N ARG A 83 1.68 -2.71 0.46
CA ARG A 83 2.54 -3.40 1.43
C ARG A 83 3.72 -2.54 1.83
N GLN A 84 4.41 -1.92 0.87
CA GLN A 84 5.51 -1.00 1.14
C GLN A 84 5.03 0.19 1.98
N GLU A 85 3.87 0.75 1.66
CA GLU A 85 3.30 1.87 2.41
C GLU A 85 3.09 1.51 3.88
N ARG A 86 2.50 0.33 4.16
CA ARG A 86 2.31 -0.17 5.53
C ARG A 86 3.63 -0.38 6.26
N LEU A 87 4.67 -0.86 5.57
CA LEU A 87 6.00 -1.03 6.13
C LEU A 87 6.64 0.31 6.52
N PHE A 88 6.57 1.32 5.64
CA PHE A 88 7.06 2.66 5.94
C PHE A 88 6.25 3.37 7.03
N ARG A 89 4.93 3.14 7.11
CA ARG A 89 4.11 3.65 8.23
C ARG A 89 4.53 3.04 9.57
N ARG A 90 4.88 1.75 9.61
CA ARG A 90 5.44 1.12 10.83
C ARG A 90 6.80 1.70 11.22
N LEU A 91 7.68 1.92 10.23
CA LEU A 91 8.96 2.60 10.45
C LEU A 91 8.73 4.01 11.01
N TYR A 92 7.80 4.77 10.43
CA TYR A 92 7.40 6.10 10.91
C TYR A 92 6.93 6.05 12.38
N ASP A 93 6.08 5.07 12.70
CA ASP A 93 5.54 4.88 14.05
C ASP A 93 6.61 4.56 15.10
N ASP A 94 7.70 3.92 14.70
CA ASP A 94 8.84 3.66 15.60
C ASP A 94 9.79 4.85 15.70
N VAL A 95 10.06 5.56 14.59
CA VAL A 95 10.93 6.74 14.59
C VAL A 95 10.34 7.89 15.44
N ARG A 96 9.01 8.06 15.43
CA ARG A 96 8.35 9.13 16.19
C ARG A 96 8.40 8.95 17.72
N ARG A 97 8.69 7.74 18.21
CA ARG A 97 8.68 7.45 19.65
C ARG A 97 9.89 8.08 20.37
N PRO A 98 9.70 8.69 21.55
CA PRO A 98 10.81 9.12 22.40
C PRO A 98 11.77 7.94 22.66
N GLY A 99 13.08 8.15 22.54
CA GLY A 99 14.07 7.09 22.76
C GLY A 99 14.08 5.98 21.70
N SER A 100 13.50 6.21 20.50
CA SER A 100 13.56 5.26 19.39
C SER A 100 14.97 4.71 19.16
N ALA A 101 15.07 3.38 19.01
CA ALA A 101 16.30 2.66 18.69
C ALA A 101 16.57 2.57 17.18
N VAL A 102 15.71 3.17 16.35
CA VAL A 102 15.93 3.23 14.90
C VAL A 102 17.13 4.13 14.64
N GLU A 103 18.08 3.62 13.87
CA GLU A 103 19.25 4.37 13.43
C GLU A 103 18.82 5.65 12.67
N PRO A 104 19.41 6.81 12.99
CA PRO A 104 19.07 8.07 12.31
C PRO A 104 19.16 7.94 10.79
N MET A 105 18.12 8.42 10.10
CA MET A 105 18.01 8.40 8.63
C MET A 105 17.95 7.00 7.98
N SER A 106 17.87 5.93 8.77
CA SER A 106 17.69 4.58 8.22
C SER A 106 16.33 4.44 7.53
N MET A 107 16.34 3.87 6.32
CA MET A 107 15.15 3.53 5.54
C MET A 107 14.90 2.01 5.53
N ASN A 108 15.50 1.29 6.49
CA ASN A 108 15.39 -0.16 6.56
C ASN A 108 14.03 -0.58 7.11
N VAL A 109 13.18 -1.13 6.22
CA VAL A 109 11.87 -1.68 6.59
C VAL A 109 11.90 -3.17 6.96
N GLY A 110 13.07 -3.81 6.88
CA GLY A 110 13.27 -5.24 7.15
C GLY A 110 12.62 -5.76 8.44
N PRO A 111 12.79 -5.08 9.59
CA PRO A 111 12.18 -5.50 10.86
C PRO A 111 10.64 -5.61 10.84
N TYR A 112 9.97 -4.97 9.89
CA TYR A 112 8.52 -4.90 9.81
C TYR A 112 7.91 -5.92 8.82
N LEU A 113 8.74 -6.67 8.09
CA LEU A 113 8.30 -7.58 7.02
C LEU A 113 7.36 -8.67 7.53
N ALA A 114 7.68 -9.30 8.66
CA ALA A 114 6.89 -10.36 9.27
C ALA A 114 5.49 -9.87 9.71
N GLN A 115 5.40 -8.60 10.08
CA GLN A 115 4.16 -7.99 10.55
C GLN A 115 3.27 -7.53 9.38
N THR A 116 3.82 -7.46 8.16
CA THR A 116 3.09 -7.03 6.96
C THR A 116 3.15 -8.14 5.89
N PRO A 117 2.46 -9.27 6.11
CA PRO A 117 2.43 -10.38 5.16
C PRO A 117 1.76 -9.98 3.84
N TRP A 118 2.16 -10.65 2.76
CA TRP A 118 1.69 -10.34 1.41
C TRP A 118 0.20 -10.65 1.23
N LEU A 119 -0.24 -11.86 1.60
CA LEU A 119 -1.59 -12.34 1.28
C LEU A 119 -2.71 -11.53 1.97
N PRO A 120 -2.63 -11.19 3.27
CA PRO A 120 -3.61 -10.29 3.89
C PRO A 120 -3.56 -8.85 3.35
N THR A 121 -2.44 -8.47 2.71
CA THR A 121 -2.35 -7.18 2.02
C THR A 121 -3.06 -7.25 0.66
N ALA A 122 -2.83 -8.31 -0.10
CA ALA A 122 -3.49 -8.56 -1.39
C ALA A 122 -5.02 -8.64 -1.24
N LEU A 123 -5.49 -9.26 -0.16
CA LEU A 123 -6.92 -9.44 0.17
C LEU A 123 -7.47 -8.34 1.08
N SER A 124 -6.79 -7.19 1.15
CA SER A 124 -7.30 -6.07 1.93
C SER A 124 -8.59 -5.50 1.34
N GLN A 125 -9.43 -4.91 2.19
CA GLN A 125 -10.73 -4.36 1.79
C GLN A 125 -10.64 -3.42 0.58
N THR A 126 -9.60 -2.58 0.51
CA THR A 126 -9.43 -1.63 -0.60
C THR A 126 -9.09 -2.30 -1.92
N LEU A 127 -8.31 -3.38 -1.91
CA LEU A 127 -7.94 -4.11 -3.12
C LEU A 127 -9.05 -5.06 -3.56
N VAL A 128 -9.70 -5.75 -2.62
CA VAL A 128 -10.83 -6.63 -2.93
C VAL A 128 -12.01 -5.83 -3.49
N LEU A 129 -12.32 -4.67 -2.92
CA LEU A 129 -13.39 -3.81 -3.42
C LEU A 129 -13.10 -3.27 -4.83
N TYR A 130 -11.82 -3.09 -5.17
CA TYR A 130 -11.40 -2.55 -6.45
C TYR A 130 -11.27 -3.62 -7.54
N TYR A 131 -10.45 -4.65 -7.29
CA TYR A 131 -10.16 -5.71 -8.25
C TYR A 131 -11.22 -6.80 -8.28
N GLY A 132 -11.96 -7.03 -7.19
CA GLY A 132 -13.00 -8.06 -7.10
C GLY A 132 -14.09 -7.90 -8.17
N PRO A 133 -14.72 -6.71 -8.32
CA PRO A 133 -15.70 -6.48 -9.38
C PRO A 133 -15.12 -6.60 -10.79
N LEU A 134 -13.88 -6.18 -11.00
CA LEU A 134 -13.21 -6.29 -12.31
C LEU A 134 -12.98 -7.75 -12.71
N VAL A 135 -12.47 -8.57 -11.77
CA VAL A 135 -12.28 -10.00 -11.99
C VAL A 135 -13.63 -10.68 -12.19
N ALA A 136 -14.65 -10.35 -11.41
CA ALA A 136 -15.98 -10.92 -11.57
C ALA A 136 -16.58 -10.62 -12.96
N ALA A 137 -16.44 -9.38 -13.45
CA ALA A 137 -16.90 -9.00 -14.79
C ALA A 137 -16.19 -9.80 -15.89
N ASP A 138 -14.87 -9.96 -15.77
CA ASP A 138 -14.08 -10.72 -16.74
C ASP A 138 -14.45 -12.22 -16.72
N LEU A 139 -14.66 -12.80 -15.55
CA LEU A 139 -15.13 -14.19 -15.39
C LEU A 139 -16.55 -14.41 -15.95
N VAL A 140 -17.45 -13.43 -15.82
CA VAL A 140 -18.79 -13.51 -16.42
C VAL A 140 -18.69 -13.56 -17.95
N ILE A 141 -17.90 -12.67 -18.56
CA ILE A 141 -17.69 -12.68 -20.03
C ILE A 141 -17.03 -13.99 -20.45
N LEU A 142 -16.05 -14.46 -19.70
CA LEU A 142 -15.37 -15.73 -19.94
C LEU A 142 -16.37 -16.90 -19.97
N GLY A 143 -17.29 -16.96 -19.02
CA GLY A 143 -18.31 -18.00 -18.93
C GLY A 143 -19.36 -17.92 -20.05
N VAL A 144 -19.66 -16.74 -20.57
CA VAL A 144 -20.56 -16.54 -21.71
C VAL A 144 -19.89 -16.87 -23.05
N ALA A 145 -18.57 -16.70 -23.14
CA ALA A 145 -17.79 -16.92 -24.35
C ALA A 145 -17.31 -18.38 -24.54
N LEU A 146 -17.51 -19.24 -23.52
CA LEU A 146 -17.26 -20.69 -23.56
C LEU A 146 -18.48 -21.44 -24.15
#